data_AF-E9M7A1-F1
#
_entry.id   AF-E9M7A1-F1
#
_cell.length_a   1.000
_cell.length_b   1.000
_cell.length_c   1.000
_cell.angle_alpha   90.00
_cell.angle_beta   90.00
_cell.angle_gamma   90.00
#
_symmetry.space_group_name_H-M   'P 1'
#
loop_
_entity.id
_entity.type
_entity.pdbx_description
1 polymer ?
#
loop_
_entity_poly.entity_id
_entity_poly.type
_entity_poly.pdbx_seq_one_letter_code
_entity_poly.pdbx_strand_id
1 'polypeptide(L)'
;MVKLFCAIVGVAGSAFPVDIDGGQSVGDLKKAIKAESEDITIPAKDLKLFLAKTEGGAWLPDDDQAALDLEDGKVHEDIQALIDGEKMKATWTIEDVLTANNMTKRKGRAPKSRQIHVLVVVPEGAFGSASETSKMDQLVEKVDKMYEQTVLGKRKYVHSEVTSTQGRQLLNDLDIRVEFVRTVPFDAGEGSSVDPYEWKRVIIENGEEVVLTEEQQRKRYRRYVEHNIGTVLKETQLCVIGVERGTNILTVKVPGREIELAGRTDLLILSDLVAMRPTEVQYLPGVKMLIEVKRDVKASNDFQALSELIALDLLVDDPVMALLTDLEGEWIFFWVAEKINSSARIHKAAINKPGEAFEVIRALLVQPPTAPADTDTTEIKLPYFQSPVKRLKLRKALPPIGEGGDNGGIRESIERYYDIASMLGPDIEMARAVARQVTRSIPTFSYFS
;
A
#
# COMPACT_ATOMS: atom_id res chain seq x y z
N MET A 1 -32.88 26.54 17.75
CA MET A 1 -31.62 26.12 18.43
C MET A 1 -31.46 24.61 18.42
N VAL A 2 -30.42 24.16 17.74
CA VAL A 2 -29.92 22.80 17.62
C VAL A 2 -28.51 22.80 18.20
N LYS A 3 -28.18 21.83 19.04
CA LYS A 3 -26.83 21.66 19.58
C LYS A 3 -26.12 20.54 18.81
N LEU A 4 -25.04 20.88 18.12
CA LEU A 4 -24.23 19.95 17.35
C LEU A 4 -22.87 19.78 18.04
N PHE A 5 -22.36 18.55 18.07
CA PHE A 5 -20.98 18.30 18.48
C PHE A 5 -20.13 18.14 17.22
N CYS A 6 -19.09 18.97 17.14
CA CYS A 6 -18.19 19.07 16.00
C CYS A 6 -16.82 18.53 16.41
N ALA A 7 -16.18 17.80 15.51
CA ALA A 7 -14.84 17.29 15.73
C ALA A 7 -13.95 17.63 14.52
N ILE A 8 -12.72 18.08 14.78
CA ILE A 8 -11.77 18.45 13.72
C ILE A 8 -11.02 17.19 13.29
N VAL A 9 -11.08 16.88 12.01
CA VAL A 9 -10.45 15.67 11.48
C VAL A 9 -8.94 15.89 11.39
N GLY A 10 -8.16 14.95 11.94
CA GLY A 10 -6.70 14.95 11.88
C GLY A 10 -6.01 15.87 12.88
N VAL A 11 -6.76 16.48 13.81
CA VAL A 11 -6.21 17.30 14.90
C VAL A 11 -6.63 16.67 16.22
N ALA A 12 -5.67 16.37 17.09
CA ALA A 12 -5.95 15.81 18.39
C ALA A 12 -6.77 16.81 19.23
N GLY A 13 -7.88 16.35 19.79
CA GLY A 13 -8.79 17.19 20.55
C GLY A 13 -10.21 16.63 20.64
N SER A 14 -10.86 16.91 21.75
CA SER A 14 -12.23 16.48 22.02
C SER A 14 -13.24 17.16 21.10
N ALA A 15 -14.33 16.46 20.78
CA ALA A 15 -15.46 17.08 20.09
C ALA A 15 -16.06 18.21 20.94
N PHE A 16 -16.36 19.36 20.33
CA PHE A 16 -16.86 20.55 21.01
C PHE A 16 -18.29 20.89 20.57
N PRO A 17 -19.11 21.43 21.49
CA PRO A 17 -20.48 21.81 21.19
C PRO A 17 -20.54 23.12 20.41
N VAL A 18 -21.45 23.19 19.45
CA VAL A 18 -21.84 24.41 18.73
C VAL A 18 -23.36 24.52 18.77
N ASP A 19 -23.85 25.63 19.30
CA ASP A 19 -25.27 25.96 19.29
C ASP A 19 -25.60 26.78 18.04
N ILE A 20 -26.60 26.34 17.26
CA ILE A 20 -27.00 27.01 16.01
C ILE A 20 -28.52 26.99 15.82
N ASP A 21 -29.10 28.01 15.17
CA ASP A 21 -30.51 27.93 14.82
C ASP A 21 -30.75 26.97 13.64
N GLY A 22 -31.88 26.24 13.66
CA GLY A 22 -32.21 25.28 12.59
C GLY A 22 -32.39 25.94 11.23
N GLY A 23 -32.90 27.18 11.20
CA GLY A 23 -33.08 27.96 9.99
C GLY A 23 -31.80 28.65 9.48
N GLN A 24 -30.70 28.61 10.23
CA GLN A 24 -29.42 29.15 9.79
C GLN A 24 -28.73 28.22 8.80
N SER A 25 -27.86 28.81 7.96
CA SER A 25 -27.19 28.08 6.90
C SER A 25 -26.00 27.28 7.40
N VAL A 26 -25.55 26.30 6.62
CA VAL A 26 -24.26 25.63 6.82
C VAL A 26 -23.11 26.65 6.74
N GLY A 27 -23.25 27.73 5.96
CA GLY A 27 -22.31 28.84 5.97
C GLY A 27 -22.20 29.55 7.33
N ASP A 28 -23.32 29.70 8.04
CA ASP A 28 -23.34 30.25 9.39
C ASP A 28 -22.75 29.25 10.40
N LEU A 29 -23.00 27.95 10.23
CA LEU A 29 -22.36 26.90 11.02
C LEU A 29 -20.83 26.94 10.93
N LYS A 30 -20.28 27.14 9.72
CA LYS A 30 -18.82 27.30 9.56
C LYS A 30 -18.28 28.48 10.38
N LYS A 31 -19.02 29.59 10.45
CA LYS A 31 -18.63 30.75 11.26
C LYS A 31 -18.71 30.46 12.75
N ALA A 32 -19.77 29.77 13.19
CA ALA A 32 -19.95 29.38 14.59
C ALA A 32 -18.85 28.41 15.05
N ILE A 33 -18.53 27.39 14.23
CA ILE A 33 -17.43 26.44 14.48
C ILE A 33 -16.10 27.18 14.63
N LYS A 34 -15.80 28.13 13.74
CA LYS A 34 -14.57 28.93 13.84
C LYS A 34 -14.54 29.79 15.11
N ALA A 35 -15.68 30.32 15.54
CA ALA A 35 -15.74 31.16 16.75
C ALA A 35 -15.49 30.36 18.04
N GLU A 36 -15.83 29.07 18.05
CA GLU A 36 -15.65 28.18 19.22
C GLU A 36 -14.31 27.44 19.25
N SER A 37 -13.52 27.49 18.18
CA SER A 37 -12.22 26.81 18.11
C SER A 37 -11.12 27.78 17.69
N GLU A 38 -10.28 28.16 18.65
CA GLU A 38 -9.14 29.06 18.42
C GLU A 38 -8.09 28.46 17.47
N ASP A 39 -8.06 27.14 17.32
CA ASP A 39 -7.14 26.42 16.43
C ASP A 39 -7.43 26.66 14.94
N ILE A 40 -8.65 27.08 14.61
CA ILE A 40 -9.08 27.32 13.23
C ILE A 40 -8.71 28.75 12.81
N THR A 41 -7.51 28.91 12.27
CA THR A 41 -7.00 30.21 11.80
C THR A 41 -7.55 30.63 10.42
N ILE A 42 -8.04 29.67 9.63
CA ILE A 42 -8.46 29.86 8.23
C ILE A 42 -9.77 30.64 8.10
N PRO A 43 -10.08 31.28 6.95
CA PRO A 43 -11.41 31.83 6.72
C PRO A 43 -12.49 30.76 6.84
N ALA A 44 -13.56 31.04 7.60
CA ALA A 44 -14.62 30.07 7.87
C ALA A 44 -15.21 29.44 6.59
N LYS A 45 -15.30 30.20 5.48
CA LYS A 45 -15.81 29.72 4.20
C LYS A 45 -15.05 28.50 3.65
N ASP A 46 -13.76 28.37 3.99
CA ASP A 46 -12.85 27.36 3.45
C ASP A 46 -12.93 26.03 4.21
N LEU A 47 -13.55 26.02 5.40
CA LEU A 47 -13.86 24.78 6.13
C LEU A 47 -14.74 23.86 5.27
N LYS A 48 -14.45 22.56 5.26
CA LYS A 48 -15.34 21.54 4.66
C LYS A 48 -16.02 20.79 5.80
N LEU A 49 -17.35 20.71 5.74
CA LEU A 49 -18.16 20.07 6.79
C LEU A 49 -18.82 18.82 6.24
N PHE A 50 -18.80 17.75 7.02
CA PHE A 50 -19.43 16.47 6.70
C PHE A 50 -20.27 15.99 7.88
N LEU A 51 -21.31 15.21 7.60
CA LEU A 51 -22.12 14.61 8.64
C LEU A 51 -21.47 13.32 9.15
N ALA A 52 -21.29 13.21 10.47
CA ALA A 52 -20.73 12.03 11.13
C ALA A 52 -21.77 10.91 11.27
N LYS A 53 -22.20 10.33 10.14
CA LYS A 53 -23.23 9.27 10.10
C LYS A 53 -22.58 7.90 9.97
N THR A 54 -23.03 6.94 10.75
CA THR A 54 -22.66 5.53 10.55
C THR A 54 -23.36 4.96 9.32
N GLU A 55 -22.91 3.79 8.85
CA GLU A 55 -23.49 3.11 7.69
C GLU A 55 -25.00 2.79 7.87
N GLY A 56 -25.45 2.57 9.11
CA GLY A 56 -26.88 2.40 9.48
C GLY A 56 -27.70 3.71 9.47
N GLY A 57 -27.06 4.83 9.18
CA GLY A 57 -27.64 6.17 9.19
C GLY A 57 -27.94 6.72 10.58
N ALA A 58 -27.28 6.21 11.62
CA ALA A 58 -27.28 6.82 12.96
C ALA A 58 -26.12 7.82 13.08
N TRP A 59 -26.12 8.67 14.10
CA TRP A 59 -24.94 9.49 14.42
C TRP A 59 -23.83 8.62 14.99
N LEU A 60 -22.58 9.02 14.77
CA LEU A 60 -21.40 8.40 15.35
C LEU A 60 -21.41 8.54 16.89
N PRO A 61 -21.47 7.43 17.65
CA PRO A 61 -21.31 7.47 19.11
C PRO A 61 -19.94 8.00 19.52
N ASP A 62 -19.84 8.67 20.67
CA ASP A 62 -18.57 9.17 21.19
C ASP A 62 -17.66 8.07 21.76
N ASP A 63 -18.21 6.89 22.05
CA ASP A 63 -17.49 5.69 22.50
C ASP A 63 -17.16 4.71 21.36
N ASP A 64 -17.47 5.07 20.11
CA ASP A 64 -17.06 4.30 18.93
C ASP A 64 -15.56 4.46 18.67
N GLN A 65 -14.89 3.41 18.21
CA GLN A 65 -13.45 3.44 17.94
C GLN A 65 -13.08 4.55 16.94
N ALA A 66 -13.93 4.83 15.96
CA ALA A 66 -13.70 5.89 15.00
C ALA A 66 -13.76 7.30 15.61
N ALA A 67 -14.54 7.48 16.69
CA ALA A 67 -14.59 8.72 17.44
C ALA A 67 -13.39 8.87 18.38
N LEU A 68 -12.99 7.78 19.05
CA LEU A 68 -11.81 7.75 19.93
C LEU A 68 -10.52 8.05 19.16
N ASP A 69 -10.36 7.46 17.97
CA ASP A 69 -9.23 7.75 17.09
C ASP A 69 -9.20 9.22 16.67
N LEU A 70 -10.37 9.85 16.49
CA LEU A 70 -10.47 11.27 16.18
C LEU A 70 -9.95 12.16 17.31
N GLU A 71 -10.26 11.82 18.57
CA GLU A 71 -9.75 12.56 19.74
C GLU A 71 -8.21 12.49 19.83
N ASP A 72 -7.63 11.36 19.42
CA ASP A 72 -6.18 11.16 19.32
C ASP A 72 -5.55 11.89 18.11
N GLY A 73 -6.34 12.53 17.25
CA GLY A 73 -5.89 13.17 16.01
C GLY A 73 -5.60 12.21 14.87
N LYS A 74 -6.00 10.94 15.01
CA LYS A 74 -5.92 9.93 13.96
C LYS A 74 -7.18 9.98 13.10
N VAL A 75 -7.07 9.53 11.85
CA VAL A 75 -8.21 9.45 10.93
C VAL A 75 -8.56 7.98 10.73
N HIS A 76 -9.61 7.53 11.42
CA HIS A 76 -10.15 6.17 11.26
C HIS A 76 -10.73 5.96 9.85
N GLU A 77 -10.76 4.72 9.37
CA GLU A 77 -11.16 4.42 7.99
C GLU A 77 -12.61 4.82 7.67
N ASP A 78 -13.52 4.69 8.63
CA ASP A 78 -14.93 5.10 8.47
C ASP A 78 -15.08 6.61 8.37
N ILE A 79 -14.24 7.36 9.08
CA ILE A 79 -14.19 8.83 9.01
C ILE A 79 -13.65 9.26 7.66
N GLN A 80 -12.58 8.61 7.19
CA GLN A 80 -12.04 8.88 5.86
C GLN A 80 -13.10 8.64 4.78
N ALA A 81 -13.84 7.54 4.85
CA ALA A 81 -14.94 7.26 3.91
C ALA A 81 -16.04 8.32 3.94
N LEU A 82 -16.34 8.90 5.11
CA LEU A 82 -17.33 9.97 5.25
C LEU A 82 -16.87 11.29 4.62
N ILE A 83 -15.59 11.65 4.79
CA ILE A 83 -15.06 12.91 4.24
C ILE A 83 -14.69 12.81 2.76
N ASP A 84 -14.51 11.60 2.24
CA ASP A 84 -14.42 11.32 0.79
C ASP A 84 -15.80 11.39 0.11
N GLY A 85 -16.86 11.39 0.90
CA GLY A 85 -18.25 11.45 0.45
C GLY A 85 -18.77 12.86 0.20
N GLU A 86 -20.08 13.03 0.33
CA GLU A 86 -20.76 14.29 0.02
C GLU A 86 -20.63 15.30 1.18
N LYS A 87 -19.97 16.42 0.90
CA LYS A 87 -19.87 17.55 1.84
C LYS A 87 -21.20 18.27 2.01
N MET A 88 -21.41 18.89 3.17
CA MET A 88 -22.57 19.74 3.43
C MET A 88 -22.56 20.97 2.51
N LYS A 89 -23.70 21.26 1.88
CA LYS A 89 -23.88 22.40 0.97
C LYS A 89 -24.03 23.68 1.79
N ALA A 90 -23.13 24.65 1.57
CA ALA A 90 -23.07 25.90 2.34
C ALA A 90 -24.37 26.73 2.30
N THR A 91 -25.16 26.58 1.24
CA THR A 91 -26.42 27.30 1.00
C THR A 91 -27.63 26.69 1.72
N TRP A 92 -27.50 25.47 2.22
CA TRP A 92 -28.61 24.77 2.88
C TRP A 92 -28.74 25.23 4.33
N THR A 93 -29.98 25.24 4.84
CA THR A 93 -30.20 25.39 6.27
C THR A 93 -29.84 24.12 7.03
N ILE A 94 -29.59 24.20 8.33
CA ILE A 94 -29.37 23.01 9.16
C ILE A 94 -30.61 22.11 9.13
N GLU A 95 -31.81 22.68 9.12
CA GLU A 95 -33.06 21.93 9.01
C GLU A 95 -33.18 21.17 7.67
N ASP A 96 -32.78 21.78 6.55
CA ASP A 96 -32.73 21.11 5.25
C ASP A 96 -31.74 19.95 5.25
N VAL A 97 -30.53 20.17 5.80
CA VAL A 97 -29.50 19.13 5.91
C VAL A 97 -30.02 17.96 6.72
N LEU A 98 -30.60 18.20 7.90
CA LEU A 98 -31.13 17.14 8.75
C LEU A 98 -32.30 16.40 8.08
N THR A 99 -33.18 17.12 7.39
CA THR A 99 -34.34 16.55 6.70
C THR A 99 -33.95 15.65 5.55
N ALA A 100 -33.08 16.12 4.65
CA ALA A 100 -32.61 15.35 3.50
C ALA A 100 -31.84 14.09 3.92
N ASN A 101 -31.19 14.12 5.09
CA ASN A 101 -30.42 13.01 5.62
C ASN A 101 -31.19 12.12 6.60
N ASN A 102 -32.50 12.32 6.77
CA ASN A 102 -33.33 11.58 7.74
C ASN A 102 -32.88 11.69 9.20
N MET A 103 -32.16 12.75 9.57
CA MET A 103 -31.62 13.01 10.91
C MET A 103 -32.53 13.91 11.75
N THR A 104 -33.84 13.66 11.69
CA THR A 104 -34.86 14.53 12.33
C THR A 104 -35.49 13.88 13.56
N LYS A 105 -36.15 14.70 14.38
CA LYS A 105 -36.93 14.21 15.54
C LYS A 105 -37.99 13.19 15.11
N ARG A 106 -38.65 13.41 13.97
CA ARG A 106 -39.68 12.52 13.41
C ARG A 106 -39.14 11.13 13.08
N LYS A 107 -37.85 11.02 12.75
CA LYS A 107 -37.16 9.74 12.50
C LYS A 107 -36.49 9.16 13.75
N GLY A 108 -36.60 9.81 14.91
CA GLY A 108 -35.91 9.43 16.15
C GLY A 108 -34.39 9.67 16.12
N ARG A 109 -33.88 10.37 15.10
CA ARG A 109 -32.45 10.56 14.79
C ARG A 109 -31.99 12.02 14.88
N ALA A 110 -32.75 12.87 15.56
CA ALA A 110 -32.28 14.22 15.86
C ALA A 110 -30.97 14.18 16.68
N PRO A 111 -30.08 15.17 16.51
CA PRO A 111 -28.88 15.34 17.33
C PRO A 111 -29.12 15.21 18.84
N LYS A 112 -28.25 14.48 19.55
CA LYS A 112 -28.31 14.23 21.00
C LYS A 112 -26.90 14.24 21.60
N SER A 113 -26.80 14.31 22.93
CA SER A 113 -25.53 14.12 23.64
C SER A 113 -24.94 12.74 23.40
N ARG A 114 -23.62 12.61 23.61
CA ARG A 114 -22.83 11.36 23.46
C ARG A 114 -22.68 10.88 22.01
N GLN A 115 -22.64 11.85 21.09
CA GLN A 115 -22.59 11.61 19.66
C GLN A 115 -21.79 12.74 18.99
N ILE A 116 -20.98 12.40 18.00
CA ILE A 116 -20.38 13.36 17.07
C ILE A 116 -21.37 13.56 15.91
N HIS A 117 -21.57 14.82 15.51
CA HIS A 117 -22.55 15.18 14.48
C HIS A 117 -21.88 15.71 13.21
N VAL A 118 -20.82 16.51 13.37
CA VAL A 118 -20.16 17.19 12.26
C VAL A 118 -18.66 16.89 12.30
N LEU A 119 -18.13 16.43 11.17
CA LEU A 119 -16.71 16.34 10.92
C LEU A 119 -16.25 17.62 10.23
N VAL A 120 -15.25 18.28 10.80
CA VAL A 120 -14.70 19.54 10.32
C VAL A 120 -13.33 19.25 9.69
N VAL A 121 -13.23 19.43 8.38
CA VAL A 121 -11.97 19.30 7.64
C VAL A 121 -11.43 20.68 7.33
N VAL A 122 -10.22 20.93 7.81
CA VAL A 122 -9.42 22.13 7.53
C VAL A 122 -8.52 21.82 6.33
N PRO A 123 -8.68 22.49 5.17
CA PRO A 123 -7.84 22.21 4.01
C PRO A 123 -6.36 22.46 4.30
N GLU A 124 -5.50 21.51 3.95
CA GLU A 124 -4.05 21.65 4.05
C GLU A 124 -3.56 22.85 3.22
N GLY A 125 -2.73 23.69 3.84
CA GLY A 125 -2.17 24.90 3.24
C GLY A 125 -2.62 26.22 3.87
N ALA A 126 -3.54 26.18 4.85
CA ALA A 126 -4.09 27.40 5.45
C ALA A 126 -3.76 27.60 6.95
N PHE A 127 -2.88 26.79 7.56
CA PHE A 127 -2.38 27.09 8.90
C PHE A 127 -1.45 28.32 8.90
N GLY A 128 -1.97 29.45 9.39
CA GLY A 128 -1.13 30.52 9.93
C GLY A 128 -0.42 30.00 11.18
N SER A 129 0.89 30.25 11.27
CA SER A 129 1.84 29.89 12.34
C SER A 129 2.18 28.42 12.64
N ALA A 130 1.34 27.41 12.37
CA ALA A 130 1.78 25.99 12.43
C ALA A 130 2.52 25.55 11.14
N SER A 131 2.44 26.35 10.07
CA SER A 131 3.14 26.13 8.81
C SER A 131 4.66 26.12 8.96
N GLU A 132 5.24 26.89 9.87
CA GLU A 132 6.71 26.91 10.00
C GLU A 132 7.24 25.68 10.73
N THR A 133 6.60 25.23 11.81
CA THR A 133 6.97 23.96 12.47
C THR A 133 6.69 22.78 11.55
N SER A 134 5.53 22.68 10.91
CA SER A 134 5.25 21.58 9.96
C SER A 134 6.19 21.59 8.75
N LYS A 135 6.52 22.76 8.19
CA LYS A 135 7.54 22.85 7.13
C LYS A 135 8.93 22.54 7.64
N MET A 136 9.27 22.93 8.87
CA MET A 136 10.54 22.59 9.49
C MET A 136 10.62 21.09 9.75
N ASP A 137 9.55 20.45 10.23
CA ASP A 137 9.47 19.00 10.44
C ASP A 137 9.56 18.26 9.11
N GLN A 138 8.87 18.72 8.06
CA GLN A 138 9.03 18.20 6.70
C GLN A 138 10.44 18.42 6.15
N LEU A 139 11.06 19.56 6.45
CA LEU A 139 12.43 19.86 6.05
C LEU A 139 13.41 18.94 6.78
N VAL A 140 13.23 18.75 8.08
CA VAL A 140 14.02 17.85 8.94
C VAL A 140 13.87 16.42 8.44
N GLU A 141 12.66 15.93 8.19
CA GLU A 141 12.43 14.59 7.64
C GLU A 141 13.11 14.42 6.27
N LYS A 142 13.06 15.46 5.43
CA LYS A 142 13.72 15.45 4.12
C LYS A 142 15.24 15.51 4.23
N VAL A 143 15.78 16.22 5.22
CA VAL A 143 17.21 16.28 5.54
C VAL A 143 17.68 14.94 6.10
N ASP A 144 16.95 14.33 7.03
CA ASP A 144 17.25 13.01 7.59
C ASP A 144 17.23 11.94 6.49
N LYS A 145 16.20 11.94 5.63
CA LYS A 145 16.13 11.05 4.47
C LYS A 145 17.30 11.26 3.51
N MET A 146 17.74 12.51 3.31
CA MET A 146 18.90 12.83 2.48
C MET A 146 20.21 12.39 3.14
N TYR A 147 20.34 12.53 4.45
CA TYR A 147 21.48 12.05 5.22
C TYR A 147 21.58 10.52 5.18
N GLU A 148 20.48 9.80 5.42
CA GLU A 148 20.45 8.34 5.33
C GLU A 148 20.86 7.85 3.93
N GLN A 149 20.34 8.46 2.87
CA GLN A 149 20.66 8.07 1.49
C GLN A 149 22.09 8.43 1.07
N THR A 150 22.55 9.65 1.39
CA THR A 150 23.80 10.20 0.85
C THR A 150 25.01 9.87 1.73
N VAL A 151 24.80 9.85 3.05
CA VAL A 151 25.86 9.70 4.04
C VAL A 151 25.95 8.24 4.51
N LEU A 152 24.83 7.65 4.92
CA LEU A 152 24.82 6.26 5.39
C LEU A 152 24.69 5.22 4.25
N GLY A 153 24.37 5.67 3.03
CA GLY A 153 24.16 4.79 1.88
C GLY A 153 22.91 3.92 1.99
N LYS A 154 22.01 4.20 2.94
CA LYS A 154 20.75 3.49 3.12
C LYS A 154 19.76 3.86 2.04
N ARG A 155 19.25 2.87 1.32
CA ARG A 155 18.25 3.08 0.27
C ARG A 155 16.92 2.51 0.73
N LYS A 156 15.90 3.37 0.76
CA LYS A 156 14.52 2.97 1.03
C LYS A 156 13.69 3.11 -0.23
N TYR A 157 13.06 2.02 -0.64
CA TYR A 157 12.16 1.97 -1.79
C TYR A 157 10.74 1.70 -1.29
N VAL A 158 9.85 2.67 -1.48
CA VAL A 158 8.42 2.50 -1.22
C VAL A 158 7.76 1.98 -2.49
N HIS A 159 7.15 0.80 -2.46
CA HIS A 159 6.66 0.08 -3.65
C HIS A 159 5.84 0.95 -4.61
N SER A 160 4.84 1.65 -4.08
CA SER A 160 3.95 2.56 -4.83
C SER A 160 4.64 3.81 -5.38
N GLU A 161 5.83 4.14 -4.89
CA GLU A 161 6.61 5.32 -5.29
C GLU A 161 7.81 4.95 -6.18
N VAL A 162 8.08 3.67 -6.42
CA VAL A 162 9.26 3.23 -7.19
C VAL A 162 9.14 3.72 -8.63
N THR A 163 9.93 4.74 -8.96
CA THR A 163 10.10 5.21 -10.32
C THR A 163 10.94 4.24 -11.15
N SER A 164 10.91 4.38 -12.48
CA SER A 164 11.75 3.55 -13.36
C SER A 164 13.24 3.68 -13.09
N THR A 165 13.71 4.85 -12.65
CA THR A 165 15.10 5.09 -12.28
C THR A 165 15.46 4.37 -10.99
N GLN A 166 14.63 4.49 -9.96
CA GLN A 166 14.81 3.78 -8.69
C GLN A 166 14.73 2.27 -8.87
N GLY A 167 13.79 1.78 -9.68
CA GLY A 167 13.65 0.36 -9.97
C GLY A 167 14.88 -0.22 -10.69
N ARG A 168 15.42 0.47 -11.71
CA ARG A 168 16.69 0.08 -12.33
C ARG A 168 17.85 0.07 -11.34
N GLN A 169 17.92 1.08 -10.47
CA GLN A 169 18.94 1.15 -9.43
C GLN A 169 18.84 -0.04 -8.45
N LEU A 170 17.62 -0.35 -7.98
CA LEU A 170 17.36 -1.51 -7.12
C LEU A 170 17.81 -2.82 -7.78
N LEU A 171 17.43 -3.05 -9.04
CA LEU A 171 17.84 -4.26 -9.76
C LEU A 171 19.36 -4.36 -9.92
N ASN A 172 20.02 -3.24 -10.22
CA ASN A 172 21.49 -3.20 -10.32
C ASN A 172 22.16 -3.47 -8.97
N ASP A 173 21.66 -2.86 -7.89
CA ASP A 173 22.22 -3.06 -6.55
C ASP A 173 22.14 -4.53 -6.13
N LEU A 174 21.06 -5.23 -6.52
CA LEU A 174 20.84 -6.62 -6.20
C LEU A 174 21.42 -7.60 -7.24
N ASP A 175 22.06 -7.08 -8.30
CA ASP A 175 22.51 -7.84 -9.47
C ASP A 175 21.43 -8.79 -10.04
N ILE A 176 20.22 -8.24 -10.19
CA ILE A 176 19.05 -8.91 -10.77
C ILE A 176 18.89 -8.46 -12.21
N ARG A 177 18.74 -9.44 -13.12
CA ARG A 177 18.27 -9.17 -14.49
C ARG A 177 16.85 -9.69 -14.68
N VAL A 178 16.08 -8.95 -15.46
CA VAL A 178 14.69 -9.29 -15.81
C VAL A 178 14.65 -9.76 -17.26
N GLU A 179 14.09 -10.94 -17.51
CA GLU A 179 13.99 -11.54 -18.85
C GLU A 179 12.51 -11.81 -19.19
N PHE A 180 12.11 -11.43 -20.41
CA PHE A 180 10.76 -11.71 -20.92
C PHE A 180 10.74 -13.09 -21.58
N VAL A 181 9.92 -13.99 -21.04
CA VAL A 181 9.76 -15.37 -21.51
C VAL A 181 8.51 -15.46 -22.37
N ARG A 182 8.61 -16.18 -23.47
CA ARG A 182 7.52 -16.37 -24.42
C ARG A 182 6.47 -17.34 -23.84
N THR A 183 5.20 -16.94 -23.94
CA THR A 183 4.04 -17.81 -23.72
C THR A 183 3.68 -18.53 -25.03
N VAL A 184 3.09 -19.72 -24.90
CA VAL A 184 2.61 -20.53 -26.02
C VAL A 184 1.08 -20.65 -25.94
N PRO A 185 0.37 -20.62 -27.09
CA PRO A 185 -1.03 -21.03 -27.11
C PRO A 185 -1.13 -22.48 -26.60
N PHE A 186 -2.01 -22.73 -25.65
CA PHE A 186 -2.20 -24.07 -25.10
C PHE A 186 -3.17 -24.88 -25.98
N ASP A 187 -2.73 -26.04 -26.47
CA ASP A 187 -3.44 -26.85 -27.48
C ASP A 187 -4.57 -27.75 -26.91
N ALA A 188 -5.06 -27.54 -25.67
CA ALA A 188 -6.05 -28.46 -25.11
C ALA A 188 -7.10 -27.81 -24.18
N GLY A 189 -8.38 -28.02 -24.55
CA GLY A 189 -9.57 -27.79 -23.72
C GLY A 189 -10.29 -26.49 -24.03
N GLU A 190 -11.63 -26.50 -23.97
CA GLU A 190 -12.45 -25.29 -23.88
C GLU A 190 -11.93 -24.45 -22.71
N GLY A 191 -11.04 -23.49 -22.99
CA GLY A 191 -10.59 -22.55 -21.98
C GLY A 191 -11.82 -21.91 -21.35
N SER A 192 -11.90 -21.91 -20.01
CA SER A 192 -13.04 -21.33 -19.31
C SER A 192 -13.27 -19.92 -19.86
N SER A 193 -14.43 -19.70 -20.47
CA SER A 193 -14.84 -18.38 -20.96
C SER A 193 -14.99 -17.46 -19.76
N VAL A 194 -13.93 -16.74 -19.44
CA VAL A 194 -13.93 -15.71 -18.40
C VAL A 194 -13.98 -14.36 -19.10
N ASP A 195 -15.04 -13.61 -18.84
CA ASP A 195 -15.21 -12.26 -19.37
C ASP A 195 -14.21 -11.29 -18.69
N PRO A 196 -13.66 -10.31 -19.44
CA PRO A 196 -12.86 -9.23 -18.87
C PRO A 196 -13.56 -8.50 -17.73
N TYR A 197 -12.78 -8.04 -16.74
CA TYR A 197 -13.33 -7.26 -15.63
C TYR A 197 -13.82 -5.89 -16.11
N GLU A 198 -15.10 -5.59 -15.88
CA GLU A 198 -15.67 -4.31 -16.28
C GLU A 198 -15.44 -3.22 -15.21
N TRP A 199 -14.51 -2.30 -15.49
CA TRP A 199 -14.25 -1.14 -14.63
C TRP A 199 -15.46 -0.20 -14.57
N LYS A 200 -16.05 -0.08 -13.37
CA LYS A 200 -17.28 0.69 -13.17
C LYS A 200 -17.05 2.19 -13.40
N ARG A 201 -18.01 2.77 -14.12
CA ARG A 201 -18.11 4.21 -14.37
C ARG A 201 -19.28 4.81 -13.61
N VAL A 202 -19.16 6.07 -13.24
CA VAL A 202 -20.22 6.86 -12.59
C VAL A 202 -20.36 8.19 -13.29
N ILE A 203 -21.61 8.65 -13.44
CA ILE A 203 -21.89 9.98 -13.95
C ILE A 203 -21.88 10.93 -12.76
N ILE A 204 -20.97 11.90 -12.77
CA ILE A 204 -20.88 12.94 -11.73
C ILE A 204 -21.84 14.11 -12.04
N GLU A 205 -22.01 15.05 -11.10
CA GLU A 205 -23.06 16.10 -11.17
C GLU A 205 -23.04 16.95 -12.46
N ASN A 206 -21.88 17.11 -13.12
CA ASN A 206 -21.76 17.85 -14.39
C ASN A 206 -22.16 17.01 -15.64
N GLY A 207 -22.60 15.76 -15.46
CA GLY A 207 -22.94 14.83 -16.54
C GLY A 207 -21.74 14.08 -17.12
N GLU A 208 -20.53 14.30 -16.62
CA GLU A 208 -19.32 13.63 -17.06
C GLU A 208 -19.25 12.21 -16.50
N GLU A 209 -18.86 11.26 -17.35
CA GLU A 209 -18.65 9.87 -16.94
C GLU A 209 -17.21 9.71 -16.43
N VAL A 210 -17.06 9.40 -15.14
CA VAL A 210 -15.77 9.16 -14.50
C VAL A 210 -15.66 7.69 -14.13
N VAL A 211 -14.56 7.06 -14.54
CA VAL A 211 -14.23 5.70 -14.11
C VAL A 211 -13.75 5.75 -12.65
N LEU A 212 -14.37 4.95 -11.79
CA LEU A 212 -13.95 4.85 -10.38
C LEU A 212 -12.51 4.37 -10.29
N THR A 213 -11.77 4.85 -9.30
CA THR A 213 -10.36 4.47 -9.07
C THR A 213 -10.23 2.98 -8.71
N GLU A 214 -9.02 2.43 -8.86
CA GLU A 214 -8.66 1.08 -8.39
C GLU A 214 -9.08 0.88 -6.94
N GLU A 215 -8.68 1.81 -6.06
CA GLU A 215 -8.98 1.76 -4.64
C GLU A 215 -10.49 1.75 -4.35
N GLN A 216 -11.29 2.51 -5.09
CA GLN A 216 -12.76 2.53 -4.95
C GLN A 216 -13.41 1.21 -5.37
N GLN A 217 -12.74 0.45 -6.25
CA GLN A 217 -13.25 -0.81 -6.79
C GLN A 217 -12.61 -2.05 -6.18
N ARG A 218 -11.72 -1.92 -5.19
CA ARG A 218 -10.99 -3.05 -4.57
C ARG A 218 -11.85 -4.23 -4.12
N LYS A 219 -12.98 -3.94 -3.46
CA LYS A 219 -13.93 -4.99 -3.05
C LYS A 219 -14.59 -5.70 -4.25
N ARG A 220 -14.73 -5.04 -5.40
CA ARG A 220 -15.33 -5.62 -6.61
C ARG A 220 -14.32 -6.49 -7.35
N TYR A 221 -13.13 -5.97 -7.63
CA TYR A 221 -12.13 -6.76 -8.34
C TYR A 221 -11.65 -7.95 -7.50
N ARG A 222 -11.59 -7.82 -6.16
CA ARG A 222 -11.29 -8.96 -5.29
C ARG A 222 -12.31 -10.09 -5.47
N ARG A 223 -13.61 -9.76 -5.48
CA ARG A 223 -14.67 -10.75 -5.73
C ARG A 223 -14.56 -11.37 -7.12
N TYR A 224 -14.15 -10.60 -8.13
CA TYR A 224 -13.92 -11.13 -9.48
C TYR A 224 -12.80 -12.17 -9.47
N VAL A 225 -11.67 -11.89 -8.81
CA VAL A 225 -10.60 -12.88 -8.63
C VAL A 225 -11.11 -14.10 -7.86
N GLU A 226 -11.71 -13.90 -6.68
CA GLU A 226 -12.25 -14.99 -5.85
C GLU A 226 -13.26 -15.88 -6.59
N HIS A 227 -14.12 -15.29 -7.42
CA HIS A 227 -15.11 -16.03 -8.20
C HIS A 227 -14.46 -16.99 -9.20
N ASN A 228 -13.42 -16.53 -9.90
CA ASN A 228 -12.79 -17.28 -10.98
C ASN A 228 -11.84 -18.39 -10.50
N ILE A 229 -11.36 -18.34 -9.26
CA ILE A 229 -10.47 -19.38 -8.68
C ILE A 229 -11.04 -20.04 -7.41
N GLY A 230 -12.30 -19.74 -7.05
CA GLY A 230 -12.90 -20.10 -5.77
C GLY A 230 -12.94 -21.60 -5.46
N THR A 231 -13.08 -22.46 -6.47
CA THR A 231 -13.03 -23.92 -6.27
C THR A 231 -11.64 -24.36 -5.79
N VAL A 232 -10.59 -23.92 -6.49
CA VAL A 232 -9.20 -24.26 -6.16
C VAL A 232 -8.82 -23.67 -4.81
N LEU A 233 -9.26 -22.45 -4.48
CA LEU A 233 -9.02 -21.84 -3.17
C LEU A 233 -9.54 -22.72 -2.02
N LYS A 234 -10.75 -23.27 -2.13
CA LYS A 234 -11.33 -24.16 -1.11
C LYS A 234 -10.58 -25.47 -1.00
N GLU A 235 -10.24 -26.09 -2.13
CA GLU A 235 -9.51 -27.36 -2.16
C GLU A 235 -8.10 -27.25 -1.59
N THR A 236 -7.47 -26.08 -1.74
CA THR A 236 -6.10 -25.80 -1.30
C THR A 236 -6.01 -25.07 0.04
N GLN A 237 -7.15 -24.79 0.70
CA GLN A 237 -7.23 -24.04 1.96
C GLN A 237 -6.55 -22.67 1.87
N LEU A 238 -6.78 -21.98 0.75
CA LEU A 238 -6.30 -20.64 0.45
C LEU A 238 -7.47 -19.65 0.38
N CYS A 239 -7.15 -18.38 0.47
CA CYS A 239 -8.07 -17.27 0.28
C CYS A 239 -7.38 -16.12 -0.46
N VAL A 240 -8.18 -15.21 -1.01
CA VAL A 240 -7.71 -13.91 -1.53
C VAL A 240 -8.01 -12.86 -0.46
N ILE A 241 -7.04 -12.03 -0.13
CA ILE A 241 -7.22 -10.90 0.80
C ILE A 241 -6.69 -9.63 0.16
N GLY A 242 -7.44 -8.55 0.32
CA GLY A 242 -6.98 -7.20 0.00
C GLY A 242 -6.12 -6.65 1.13
N VAL A 243 -4.91 -6.22 0.79
CA VAL A 243 -3.93 -5.60 1.71
C VAL A 243 -3.61 -4.17 1.27
N GLU A 244 -4.51 -3.57 0.50
CA GLU A 244 -4.45 -2.20 0.01
C GLU A 244 -4.52 -1.19 1.16
N ARG A 245 -4.76 -1.60 2.41
CA ARG A 245 -4.90 -0.74 3.59
C ARG A 245 -4.21 -1.35 4.82
N GLY A 246 -3.88 -0.49 5.78
CA GLY A 246 -3.25 -0.87 7.04
C GLY A 246 -1.72 -0.84 6.99
N THR A 247 -1.09 -1.76 7.72
CA THR A 247 0.36 -1.84 7.88
C THR A 247 1.06 -2.19 6.57
N ASN A 248 2.26 -1.64 6.36
CA ASN A 248 3.13 -1.96 5.22
C ASN A 248 3.71 -3.38 5.38
N ILE A 249 2.89 -4.38 5.09
CA ILE A 249 3.16 -5.81 5.31
C ILE A 249 4.32 -6.35 4.47
N LEU A 250 4.68 -5.68 3.36
CA LEU A 250 5.81 -6.03 2.51
C LEU A 250 7.08 -5.23 2.89
N THR A 251 7.17 -4.75 4.12
CA THR A 251 8.40 -4.09 4.60
C THR A 251 9.46 -5.11 4.97
N VAL A 252 10.62 -5.04 4.31
CA VAL A 252 11.74 -5.95 4.56
C VAL A 252 13.08 -5.26 4.33
N LYS A 253 14.06 -5.54 5.20
CA LYS A 253 15.46 -5.19 4.97
C LYS A 253 16.11 -6.28 4.16
N VAL A 254 16.77 -5.90 3.06
CA VAL A 254 17.44 -6.88 2.20
C VAL A 254 18.67 -7.42 2.95
N PRO A 255 18.76 -8.75 3.17
CA PRO A 255 19.88 -9.34 3.90
C PRO A 255 21.23 -8.93 3.32
N GLY A 256 22.16 -8.52 4.20
CA GLY A 256 23.51 -8.12 3.82
C GLY A 256 23.65 -6.76 3.12
N ARG A 257 22.56 -6.00 2.98
CA ARG A 257 22.55 -4.74 2.20
C ARG A 257 21.86 -3.63 2.97
N GLU A 258 22.29 -2.39 2.75
CA GLU A 258 21.64 -1.20 3.29
C GLU A 258 20.44 -0.79 2.39
N ILE A 259 19.55 -1.76 2.14
CA ILE A 259 18.35 -1.57 1.33
C ILE A 259 17.13 -2.00 2.14
N GLU A 260 16.14 -1.12 2.25
CA GLU A 260 14.82 -1.39 2.79
C GLU A 260 13.79 -1.28 1.66
N LEU A 261 13.00 -2.33 1.49
CA LEU A 261 11.79 -2.30 0.70
C LEU A 261 10.63 -2.09 1.66
N ALA A 262 9.67 -1.23 1.30
CA ALA A 262 8.55 -0.90 2.16
C ALA A 262 7.27 -0.73 1.35
N GLY A 263 6.17 -1.16 1.94
CA GLY A 263 4.84 -0.94 1.40
C GLY A 263 3.95 -2.16 1.50
N ARG A 264 3.05 -2.26 0.55
CA ARG A 264 2.01 -3.28 0.43
C ARG A 264 1.77 -3.51 -1.06
N THR A 265 0.81 -4.38 -1.36
CA THR A 265 0.31 -4.68 -2.70
C THR A 265 -1.21 -4.58 -2.66
N ASP A 266 -1.90 -4.87 -3.76
CA ASP A 266 -3.35 -4.88 -3.74
C ASP A 266 -3.93 -6.14 -3.09
N LEU A 267 -3.62 -7.32 -3.66
CA LEU A 267 -4.12 -8.59 -3.17
C LEU A 267 -3.00 -9.58 -2.86
N LEU A 268 -3.25 -10.46 -1.90
CA LEU A 268 -2.46 -11.66 -1.66
C LEU A 268 -3.32 -12.91 -1.75
N ILE A 269 -2.72 -14.00 -2.24
CA ILE A 269 -3.29 -15.35 -2.14
C ILE A 269 -2.45 -16.15 -1.13
N LEU A 270 -3.07 -16.49 0.00
CA LEU A 270 -2.43 -17.19 1.11
C LEU A 270 -3.42 -18.05 1.89
N SER A 271 -2.95 -18.74 2.93
CA SER A 271 -3.74 -19.65 3.73
C SER A 271 -5.01 -19.00 4.28
N ASP A 272 -6.12 -19.73 4.21
CA ASP A 272 -7.42 -19.32 4.75
C ASP A 272 -7.45 -19.18 6.29
N LEU A 273 -6.38 -19.55 6.99
CA LEU A 273 -6.17 -19.27 8.41
C LEU A 273 -6.35 -17.78 8.74
N VAL A 274 -5.99 -16.88 7.81
CA VAL A 274 -6.18 -15.44 8.01
C VAL A 274 -7.65 -15.02 8.00
N ALA A 275 -8.55 -15.79 7.41
CA ALA A 275 -9.99 -15.54 7.52
C ALA A 275 -10.51 -15.82 8.93
N MET A 276 -9.91 -16.80 9.62
CA MET A 276 -10.23 -17.08 11.04
C MET A 276 -9.57 -16.08 11.99
N ARG A 277 -8.35 -15.65 11.68
CA ARG A 277 -7.61 -14.68 12.50
C ARG A 277 -6.92 -13.64 11.60
N PRO A 278 -7.59 -12.52 11.28
CA PRO A 278 -7.08 -11.50 10.37
C PRO A 278 -5.71 -10.93 10.75
N THR A 279 -5.36 -10.89 12.05
CA THR A 279 -4.05 -10.42 12.52
C THR A 279 -2.88 -11.28 12.05
N GLU A 280 -3.11 -12.55 11.71
CA GLU A 280 -2.06 -13.46 11.24
C GLU A 280 -1.55 -13.12 9.84
N VAL A 281 -2.23 -12.23 9.11
CA VAL A 281 -1.78 -11.77 7.79
C VAL A 281 -0.35 -11.24 7.82
N GLN A 282 0.08 -10.64 8.94
CA GLN A 282 1.45 -10.11 9.12
C GLN A 282 2.56 -11.16 9.01
N TYR A 283 2.21 -12.45 9.15
CA TYR A 283 3.14 -13.57 9.01
C TYR A 283 3.04 -14.28 7.66
N LEU A 284 2.18 -13.79 6.76
CA LEU A 284 2.02 -14.28 5.38
C LEU A 284 1.86 -15.83 5.28
N PRO A 285 1.03 -16.47 6.12
CA PRO A 285 1.01 -17.93 6.23
C PRO A 285 0.62 -18.60 4.90
N GLY A 286 1.51 -19.43 4.37
CA GLY A 286 1.25 -20.21 3.14
C GLY A 286 0.99 -19.35 1.90
N VAL A 287 1.52 -18.13 1.84
CA VAL A 287 1.38 -17.25 0.68
C VAL A 287 1.95 -17.90 -0.59
N LYS A 288 1.21 -17.78 -1.70
CA LYS A 288 1.58 -18.32 -3.00
C LYS A 288 1.91 -17.23 -4.00
N MET A 289 1.14 -16.14 -4.00
CA MET A 289 1.36 -15.02 -4.90
C MET A 289 0.76 -13.71 -4.39
N LEU A 290 1.30 -12.61 -4.93
CA LEU A 290 0.70 -11.28 -4.85
C LEU A 290 0.09 -10.88 -6.21
N ILE A 291 -0.89 -9.98 -6.15
CA ILE A 291 -1.52 -9.39 -7.34
C ILE A 291 -1.56 -7.88 -7.14
N GLU A 292 -0.89 -7.17 -8.04
CA GLU A 292 -0.95 -5.73 -8.20
C GLU A 292 -1.92 -5.41 -9.34
N VAL A 293 -2.96 -4.62 -9.04
CA VAL A 293 -4.05 -4.30 -9.95
C VAL A 293 -3.91 -2.86 -10.43
N LYS A 294 -3.79 -2.65 -11.74
CA LYS A 294 -3.78 -1.32 -12.36
C LYS A 294 -4.87 -1.21 -13.40
N ARG A 295 -5.74 -0.20 -13.32
CA ARG A 295 -6.75 0.10 -14.34
C ARG A 295 -6.13 0.31 -15.72
N ASP A 296 -4.93 0.88 -15.76
CA ASP A 296 -4.15 1.11 -16.97
C ASP A 296 -2.70 0.71 -16.70
N VAL A 297 -2.33 -0.51 -17.09
CA VAL A 297 -0.99 -1.06 -16.90
C VAL A 297 0.00 -0.34 -17.82
N LYS A 298 0.98 0.33 -17.22
CA LYS A 298 2.08 1.01 -17.92
C LYS A 298 3.39 0.27 -17.69
N ALA A 299 4.32 0.42 -18.62
CA ALA A 299 5.66 -0.16 -18.49
C ALA A 299 6.41 0.28 -17.21
N SER A 300 6.08 1.45 -16.64
CA SER A 300 6.62 1.88 -15.35
C SER A 300 6.12 1.07 -14.16
N ASN A 301 4.94 0.44 -14.25
CA ASN A 301 4.36 -0.36 -13.18
C ASN A 301 5.11 -1.68 -12.94
N ASP A 302 5.89 -2.16 -13.92
CA ASP A 302 6.80 -3.30 -13.75
C ASP A 302 7.68 -3.15 -12.50
N PHE A 303 8.21 -1.95 -12.26
CA PHE A 303 9.16 -1.74 -11.16
C PHE A 303 8.49 -1.79 -9.79
N GLN A 304 7.21 -1.40 -9.70
CA GLN A 304 6.42 -1.59 -8.49
C GLN A 304 6.25 -3.09 -8.24
N ALA A 305 5.71 -3.84 -9.20
CA ALA A 305 5.49 -5.29 -9.07
C ALA A 305 6.78 -6.08 -8.80
N LEU A 306 7.90 -5.70 -9.42
CA LEU A 306 9.21 -6.28 -9.16
C LEU A 306 9.67 -6.02 -7.72
N SER A 307 9.51 -4.80 -7.22
CA SER A 307 9.89 -4.46 -5.84
C SER A 307 9.04 -5.22 -4.82
N GLU A 308 7.75 -5.39 -5.08
CA GLU A 308 6.83 -6.17 -4.24
C GLU A 308 7.17 -7.66 -4.28
N LEU A 309 7.48 -8.22 -5.46
CA LEU A 309 7.93 -9.61 -5.61
C LEU A 309 9.21 -9.88 -4.80
N ILE A 310 10.20 -8.99 -4.93
CA ILE A 310 11.46 -9.10 -4.19
C ILE A 310 11.19 -9.08 -2.69
N ALA A 311 10.36 -8.14 -2.23
CA ALA A 311 10.03 -8.04 -0.81
C ALA A 311 9.33 -9.30 -0.30
N LEU A 312 8.27 -9.75 -0.99
CA LEU A 312 7.53 -10.95 -0.62
C LEU A 312 8.43 -12.19 -0.61
N ASP A 313 9.25 -12.38 -1.64
CA ASP A 313 10.14 -13.54 -1.73
C ASP A 313 11.19 -13.55 -0.60
N LEU A 314 11.66 -12.39 -0.15
CA LEU A 314 12.57 -12.31 0.99
C LEU A 314 11.88 -12.56 2.34
N LEU A 315 10.59 -12.27 2.46
CA LEU A 315 9.82 -12.43 3.71
C LEU A 315 9.41 -13.87 4.00
N VAL A 316 9.31 -14.73 2.98
CA VAL A 316 8.73 -16.07 3.11
C VAL A 316 9.66 -17.18 2.65
N ASP A 317 9.43 -18.39 3.15
CA ASP A 317 10.35 -19.50 2.90
C ASP A 317 10.19 -20.15 1.52
N ASP A 318 8.96 -20.21 1.01
CA ASP A 318 8.60 -20.82 -0.26
C ASP A 318 8.75 -19.83 -1.43
N PRO A 319 9.09 -20.29 -2.65
CA PRO A 319 9.06 -19.42 -3.81
C PRO A 319 7.64 -18.88 -4.04
N VAL A 320 7.54 -17.61 -4.41
CA VAL A 320 6.26 -16.93 -4.72
C VAL A 320 6.19 -16.50 -6.20
N MET A 321 5.05 -15.98 -6.61
CA MET A 321 4.89 -15.25 -7.88
C MET A 321 4.23 -13.90 -7.64
N ALA A 322 4.44 -12.98 -8.57
CA ALA A 322 3.71 -11.73 -8.64
C ALA A 322 2.93 -11.65 -9.95
N LEU A 323 1.78 -11.00 -9.91
CA LEU A 323 0.96 -10.70 -11.08
C LEU A 323 0.70 -9.19 -11.10
N LEU A 324 1.01 -8.54 -12.21
CA LEU A 324 0.56 -7.19 -12.53
C LEU A 324 -0.54 -7.28 -13.57
N THR A 325 -1.71 -6.70 -13.31
CA THR A 325 -2.84 -6.86 -14.22
C THR A 325 -3.86 -5.72 -14.21
N ASP A 326 -4.52 -5.50 -15.33
CA ASP A 326 -5.72 -4.67 -15.46
C ASP A 326 -7.04 -5.45 -15.32
N LEU A 327 -6.93 -6.78 -15.15
CA LEU A 327 -8.01 -7.75 -15.13
C LEU A 327 -8.83 -7.82 -16.43
N GLU A 328 -8.34 -7.18 -17.49
CA GLU A 328 -8.92 -7.15 -18.83
C GLU A 328 -8.00 -7.86 -19.83
N GLY A 329 -6.95 -7.19 -20.30
CA GLY A 329 -6.10 -7.64 -21.41
C GLY A 329 -4.62 -7.74 -21.07
N GLU A 330 -4.20 -7.29 -19.90
CA GLU A 330 -2.80 -7.30 -19.47
C GLU A 330 -2.66 -8.15 -18.21
N TRP A 331 -1.97 -9.30 -18.32
CA TRP A 331 -1.67 -10.20 -17.21
C TRP A 331 -0.19 -10.57 -17.25
N ILE A 332 0.62 -9.85 -16.49
CA ILE A 332 2.08 -10.01 -16.48
C ILE A 332 2.50 -10.75 -15.22
N PHE A 333 2.92 -12.00 -15.38
CA PHE A 333 3.43 -12.84 -14.30
C PHE A 333 4.93 -12.62 -14.13
N PHE A 334 5.41 -12.58 -12.89
CA PHE A 334 6.82 -12.45 -12.52
C PHE A 334 7.22 -13.51 -11.51
N TRP A 335 8.43 -14.05 -11.64
CA TRP A 335 8.98 -15.00 -10.68
C TRP A 335 10.51 -15.02 -10.70
N VAL A 336 11.11 -15.37 -9.57
CA VAL A 336 12.55 -15.61 -9.47
C VAL A 336 12.83 -17.00 -10.05
N ALA A 337 13.58 -17.05 -11.15
CA ALA A 337 13.71 -18.26 -11.96
C ALA A 337 14.96 -19.05 -11.61
N GLU A 338 16.12 -18.41 -11.71
CA GLU A 338 17.43 -19.05 -11.57
C GLU A 338 18.54 -18.02 -11.27
N LYS A 339 19.76 -18.53 -11.12
CA LYS A 339 20.99 -17.75 -10.96
C LYS A 339 21.92 -18.08 -12.12
N ILE A 340 22.38 -17.07 -12.84
CA ILE A 340 23.29 -17.23 -13.99
C ILE A 340 24.49 -16.30 -13.78
N ASN A 341 25.69 -16.87 -13.71
CA ASN A 341 26.95 -16.14 -13.54
C ASN A 341 26.91 -15.15 -12.37
N SER A 342 26.50 -15.63 -11.20
CA SER A 342 26.33 -14.84 -9.95
C SER A 342 25.15 -13.87 -9.91
N SER A 343 24.58 -13.51 -11.06
CA SER A 343 23.41 -12.64 -11.13
C SER A 343 22.10 -13.43 -11.03
N ALA A 344 21.15 -12.92 -10.25
CA ALA A 344 19.82 -13.48 -10.18
C ALA A 344 19.02 -13.18 -11.46
N ARG A 345 18.08 -14.06 -11.80
CA ARG A 345 17.13 -13.90 -12.91
C ARG A 345 15.70 -13.86 -12.39
N ILE A 346 15.02 -12.77 -12.69
CA ILE A 346 13.56 -12.71 -12.62
C ILE A 346 13.05 -12.88 -14.04
N HIS A 347 12.18 -13.86 -14.24
CA HIS A 347 11.48 -14.00 -15.52
C HIS A 347 10.12 -13.32 -15.41
N LYS A 348 9.66 -12.80 -16.55
CA LYS A 348 8.29 -12.32 -16.69
C LYS A 348 7.64 -12.83 -17.97
N ALA A 349 6.33 -13.05 -17.93
CA ALA A 349 5.55 -13.53 -19.06
C ALA A 349 4.19 -12.83 -19.11
N ALA A 350 3.73 -12.49 -20.32
CA ALA A 350 2.45 -11.84 -20.54
C ALA A 350 1.41 -12.81 -21.11
N ILE A 351 0.19 -12.72 -20.58
CA ILE A 351 -1.01 -13.40 -21.08
C ILE A 351 -2.07 -12.32 -21.30
N ASN A 352 -2.80 -12.44 -22.41
CA ASN A 352 -3.69 -11.36 -22.88
C ASN A 352 -5.18 -11.74 -22.83
N LYS A 353 -5.50 -12.87 -22.20
CA LYS A 353 -6.88 -13.33 -22.01
C LYS A 353 -7.10 -13.73 -20.55
N PRO A 354 -8.17 -13.24 -19.88
CA PRO A 354 -8.48 -13.58 -18.49
C PRO A 354 -8.60 -15.09 -18.26
N GLY A 355 -9.29 -15.81 -19.14
CA GLY A 355 -9.47 -17.26 -19.01
C GLY A 355 -8.15 -18.02 -18.97
N GLU A 356 -7.21 -17.66 -19.86
CA GLU A 356 -5.87 -18.26 -19.92
C GLU A 356 -5.04 -17.90 -18.68
N ALA A 357 -5.11 -16.65 -18.22
CA ALA A 357 -4.39 -16.21 -17.02
C ALA A 357 -4.91 -16.90 -15.75
N PHE A 358 -6.22 -17.07 -15.61
CA PHE A 358 -6.80 -17.79 -14.46
C PHE A 358 -6.45 -19.28 -14.46
N GLU A 359 -6.28 -19.91 -15.63
CA GLU A 359 -5.76 -21.29 -15.68
C GLU A 359 -4.33 -21.39 -15.17
N VAL A 360 -3.47 -20.41 -15.48
CA VAL A 360 -2.12 -20.35 -14.89
C VAL A 360 -2.19 -20.24 -13.37
N ILE A 361 -3.06 -19.36 -12.85
CA ILE A 361 -3.24 -19.18 -11.42
C ILE A 361 -3.74 -20.49 -10.79
N ARG A 362 -4.77 -21.14 -11.34
CA ARG A 362 -5.27 -22.43 -10.85
C ARG A 362 -4.16 -23.48 -10.79
N ALA A 363 -3.40 -23.63 -11.87
CA ALA A 363 -2.30 -24.60 -11.95
C ALA A 363 -1.16 -24.31 -10.96
N LEU A 364 -0.91 -23.03 -10.64
CA LEU A 364 0.04 -22.63 -9.60
C LEU A 364 -0.45 -23.02 -8.20
N LEU A 365 -1.71 -22.72 -7.88
CA LEU A 365 -2.23 -22.88 -6.51
C LEU A 365 -2.33 -24.35 -6.07
N VAL A 366 -2.54 -25.27 -7.01
CA VAL A 366 -2.57 -26.72 -6.73
C VAL A 366 -1.19 -27.35 -6.58
N GLN A 367 -0.09 -26.60 -6.80
CA GLN A 367 1.25 -27.16 -6.63
C GLN A 367 1.49 -27.48 -5.14
N PRO A 368 1.99 -28.69 -4.83
CA PRO A 368 2.30 -29.04 -3.46
C PRO A 368 3.38 -28.11 -2.89
N PRO A 369 3.47 -27.98 -1.54
CA PRO A 369 4.58 -27.29 -0.91
C PRO A 369 5.90 -27.86 -1.43
N THR A 370 6.85 -26.97 -1.73
CA THR A 370 8.17 -27.38 -2.18
C THR A 370 8.82 -28.19 -1.06
N ALA A 371 9.04 -29.48 -1.28
CA ALA A 371 9.81 -30.30 -0.34
C ALA A 371 11.18 -29.64 -0.13
N PRO A 372 11.74 -29.63 1.09
CA PRO A 372 13.10 -29.17 1.31
C PRO A 372 14.05 -30.08 0.53
N ALA A 373 14.38 -29.70 -0.69
CA ALA A 373 15.23 -30.45 -1.60
C ALA A 373 16.62 -29.81 -1.63
N ASP A 374 17.64 -30.67 -1.69
CA ASP A 374 19.05 -30.31 -1.87
C ASP A 374 19.34 -29.60 -3.21
N THR A 375 18.37 -29.51 -4.10
CA THR A 375 18.47 -28.80 -5.39
C THR A 375 17.99 -27.36 -5.25
N ASP A 376 18.80 -26.40 -5.67
CA ASP A 376 18.52 -24.97 -5.47
C ASP A 376 17.25 -24.48 -6.18
N THR A 377 16.86 -25.12 -7.28
CA THR A 377 15.75 -24.73 -8.14
C THR A 377 14.68 -25.81 -8.21
N THR A 378 13.41 -25.40 -8.21
CA THR A 378 12.25 -26.29 -8.44
C THR A 378 11.59 -25.99 -9.77
N GLU A 379 11.19 -27.03 -10.50
CA GLU A 379 10.49 -26.89 -11.77
C GLU A 379 9.01 -27.27 -11.63
N ILE A 380 8.13 -26.39 -12.08
CA ILE A 380 6.68 -26.65 -12.13
C ILE A 380 6.17 -26.54 -13.56
N LYS A 381 5.19 -27.36 -13.94
CA LYS A 381 4.51 -27.21 -15.22
C LYS A 381 3.31 -26.28 -15.05
N LEU A 382 3.34 -25.16 -15.77
CA LEU A 382 2.21 -24.24 -15.87
C LEU A 382 1.68 -24.25 -17.31
N PRO A 383 0.35 -24.15 -17.51
CA PRO A 383 -0.23 -24.05 -18.84
C PRO A 383 0.25 -22.75 -19.52
N TYR A 384 0.28 -22.72 -20.85
CA TYR A 384 0.75 -21.58 -21.66
C TYR A 384 2.24 -21.23 -21.55
N PHE A 385 3.05 -22.02 -20.84
CA PHE A 385 4.51 -21.90 -20.84
C PHE A 385 5.14 -23.02 -21.69
N GLN A 386 6.10 -22.66 -22.55
CA GLN A 386 6.74 -23.60 -23.48
C GLN A 386 7.52 -24.71 -22.75
N SER A 387 8.13 -24.35 -21.62
CA SER A 387 8.98 -25.21 -20.82
C SER A 387 8.53 -25.15 -19.37
N PRO A 388 8.83 -26.19 -18.55
CA PRO A 388 8.65 -26.10 -17.10
C PRO A 388 9.25 -24.81 -16.53
N VAL A 389 8.48 -24.16 -15.66
CA VAL A 389 8.84 -22.91 -15.01
C VAL A 389 9.78 -23.23 -13.86
N LYS A 390 11.05 -22.83 -14.00
CA LYS A 390 12.03 -22.85 -12.90
C LYS A 390 11.67 -21.79 -11.87
N ARG A 391 11.80 -22.14 -10.60
CA ARG A 391 11.57 -21.26 -9.45
C ARG A 391 12.69 -21.43 -8.44
N LEU A 392 13.25 -20.30 -8.01
CA LEU A 392 14.37 -20.23 -7.07
C LEU A 392 14.03 -19.20 -5.99
N LYS A 393 14.40 -19.46 -4.73
CA LYS A 393 14.36 -18.43 -3.69
C LYS A 393 15.41 -17.35 -3.95
N LEU A 394 15.00 -16.09 -3.92
CA LEU A 394 15.88 -14.95 -4.15
C LEU A 394 17.06 -14.93 -3.19
N ARG A 395 16.86 -15.28 -1.91
CA ARG A 395 17.96 -15.37 -0.92
C ARG A 395 19.11 -16.29 -1.36
N LYS A 396 18.82 -17.33 -2.15
CA LYS A 396 19.83 -18.23 -2.74
C LYS A 396 20.45 -17.67 -4.03
N ALA A 397 19.69 -16.86 -4.75
CA ALA A 397 20.11 -16.27 -6.01
C ALA A 397 21.02 -15.05 -5.81
N LEU A 398 20.81 -14.27 -4.75
CA LEU A 398 21.59 -13.07 -4.46
C LEU A 398 23.09 -13.41 -4.29
N PRO A 399 24.00 -12.56 -4.78
CA PRO A 399 25.43 -12.81 -4.62
C PRO A 399 25.82 -12.75 -3.13
N PRO A 400 26.76 -13.61 -2.70
CA PRO A 400 27.25 -13.60 -1.32
C PRO A 400 27.88 -12.24 -1.00
N ILE A 401 27.79 -11.87 0.27
CA ILE A 401 28.30 -10.61 0.77
C ILE A 401 29.84 -10.68 0.75
N GLY A 402 30.44 -10.23 -0.35
CA GLY A 402 31.89 -10.22 -0.55
C GLY A 402 32.39 -11.33 -1.47
N GLU A 403 32.33 -11.07 -2.78
CA GLU A 403 33.34 -11.46 -3.78
C GLU A 403 32.94 -10.84 -5.13
N GLY A 404 33.51 -9.68 -5.47
CA GLY A 404 33.45 -9.10 -6.82
C GLY A 404 32.30 -8.14 -7.09
N GLY A 405 32.57 -6.83 -6.98
CA GLY A 405 31.67 -5.76 -7.39
C GLY A 405 32.12 -4.41 -6.82
N ASP A 406 33.23 -3.90 -7.35
CA ASP A 406 33.92 -2.65 -7.01
C ASP A 406 34.22 -2.37 -5.52
N ASN A 407 35.52 -2.53 -5.19
CA ASN A 407 36.18 -1.89 -4.04
C ASN A 407 36.01 -0.36 -4.01
N GLY A 408 35.37 0.26 -5.00
CA GLY A 408 34.96 1.66 -4.99
C GLY A 408 34.04 1.96 -3.80
N GLY A 409 32.98 1.18 -3.59
CA GLY A 409 31.96 1.54 -2.60
C GLY A 409 32.43 1.57 -1.15
N ILE A 410 33.26 0.61 -0.73
CA ILE A 410 33.79 0.55 0.65
C ILE A 410 34.86 1.61 0.85
N ARG A 411 35.80 1.73 -0.10
CA ARG A 411 36.85 2.72 -0.05
C ARG A 411 36.26 4.14 -0.04
N GLU A 412 35.32 4.42 -0.92
CA GLU A 412 34.59 5.69 -0.97
C GLU A 412 33.80 5.95 0.32
N SER A 413 33.27 4.92 0.97
CA SER A 413 32.55 5.08 2.25
C SER A 413 33.51 5.38 3.41
N ILE A 414 34.69 4.76 3.42
CA ILE A 414 35.77 5.06 4.37
C ILE A 414 36.33 6.48 4.13
N GLU A 415 36.65 6.82 2.89
CA GLU A 415 37.15 8.15 2.50
C GLU A 415 36.12 9.22 2.84
N ARG A 416 34.84 9.02 2.50
CA ARG A 416 33.75 9.94 2.86
C ARG A 416 33.59 10.12 4.37
N TYR A 417 33.74 9.06 5.16
CA TYR A 417 33.74 9.18 6.62
C TYR A 417 34.89 10.06 7.11
N TYR A 418 36.12 9.83 6.63
CA TYR A 418 37.26 10.65 7.05
C TYR A 418 37.14 12.10 6.56
N ASP A 419 36.65 12.33 5.35
CA ASP A 419 36.40 13.68 4.82
C ASP A 419 35.39 14.44 5.68
N ILE A 420 34.24 13.82 5.99
CA ILE A 420 33.22 14.44 6.85
C ILE A 420 33.75 14.63 8.27
N ALA A 421 34.42 13.62 8.85
CA ALA A 421 34.97 13.70 10.19
C ALA A 421 36.07 14.76 10.32
N SER A 422 36.82 15.02 9.25
CA SER A 422 37.84 16.08 9.23
C SER A 422 37.24 17.49 9.31
N MET A 423 36.02 17.67 8.78
CA MET A 423 35.34 18.97 8.71
C MET A 423 34.41 19.20 9.91
N LEU A 424 33.69 18.17 10.34
CA LEU A 424 32.59 18.28 11.32
C LEU A 424 32.87 17.53 12.64
N GLY A 425 33.99 16.81 12.74
CA GLY A 425 34.28 15.90 13.85
C GLY A 425 33.71 14.50 13.65
N PRO A 426 34.13 13.51 14.45
CA PRO A 426 33.74 12.12 14.26
C PRO A 426 32.24 11.90 14.53
N ASP A 427 31.55 11.29 13.56
CA ASP A 427 30.16 10.86 13.67
C ASP A 427 30.09 9.35 13.97
N ILE A 428 29.51 8.99 15.11
CA ILE A 428 29.47 7.59 15.58
C ILE A 428 28.53 6.71 14.75
N GLU A 429 27.48 7.27 14.16
CA GLU A 429 26.55 6.52 13.32
C GLU A 429 27.18 6.23 11.97
N MET A 430 27.84 7.22 11.37
CA MET A 430 28.64 7.01 10.17
C MET A 430 29.75 5.98 10.40
N ALA A 431 30.52 6.11 11.49
CA ALA A 431 31.57 5.16 11.82
C ALA A 431 31.01 3.73 11.94
N ARG A 432 29.84 3.58 12.56
CA ARG A 432 29.14 2.29 12.68
C ARG A 432 28.65 1.79 11.33
N ALA A 433 28.12 2.65 10.46
CA ALA A 433 27.67 2.27 9.12
C ALA A 433 28.85 1.78 8.25
N VAL A 434 29.96 2.53 8.23
CA VAL A 434 31.19 2.13 7.54
C VAL A 434 31.74 0.83 8.12
N ALA A 435 31.79 0.70 9.44
CA ALA A 435 32.25 -0.53 10.08
C ALA A 435 31.36 -1.74 9.72
N ARG A 436 30.03 -1.57 9.66
CA ARG A 436 29.10 -2.63 9.21
C ARG A 436 29.36 -3.00 7.76
N GLN A 437 29.55 -2.03 6.88
CA GLN A 437 29.83 -2.28 5.47
C GLN A 437 31.16 -3.03 5.29
N VAL A 438 32.21 -2.63 6.01
CA VAL A 438 33.51 -3.33 6.02
C VAL A 438 33.36 -4.75 6.57
N THR A 439 32.68 -4.91 7.71
CA THR A 439 32.50 -6.23 8.34
C THR A 439 31.74 -7.19 7.43
N ARG A 440 30.68 -6.70 6.78
CA ARG A 440 29.89 -7.44 5.79
C ARG A 440 30.71 -7.90 4.60
N SER A 441 31.70 -7.12 4.18
CA SER A 441 32.56 -7.48 3.04
C SER A 441 33.59 -8.57 3.34
N ILE A 442 33.78 -8.92 4.61
CA ILE A 442 34.72 -9.96 5.02
C ILE A 442 33.96 -11.31 5.07
N PRO A 443 34.31 -12.30 4.21
CA PRO A 443 33.55 -13.54 4.09
C PRO A 443 33.30 -14.30 5.40
N THR A 444 34.24 -14.24 6.34
CA THR A 444 34.13 -14.89 7.65
C THR A 444 33.12 -14.22 8.58
N PHE A 445 32.88 -12.92 8.44
CA PHE A 445 32.00 -12.13 9.31
C PHE A 445 30.64 -11.82 8.69
N SER A 446 30.46 -12.09 7.39
CA SER A 446 29.20 -11.88 6.68
C SER A 446 28.02 -12.66 7.28
N TYR A 447 28.27 -13.83 7.88
CA TYR A 447 27.26 -14.65 8.57
C TYR A 447 26.75 -14.06 9.88
N PHE A 448 27.43 -13.08 10.47
CA PHE A 448 27.14 -12.53 11.79
C PHE A 448 26.63 -11.08 11.77
N SER A 449 26.38 -10.49 10.59
CA SER A 449 26.21 -9.03 10.39
C SER A 449 24.91 -8.61 9.69
#